data_AF-A0A505DFI1-F1
#
_entry.id   AF-A0A505DFI1-F1
#
_cell.length_a   1.000
_cell.length_b   1.000
_cell.length_c   1.000
_cell.angle_alpha   90.00
_cell.angle_beta   90.00
_cell.angle_gamma   90.00
#
_symmetry.space_group_name_H-M   'P 1'
#
loop_
_entity.id
_entity.type
_entity.pdbx_description
1 polymer ?
#
loop_
_entity_poly.entity_id
_entity_poly.type
_entity_poly.pdbx_seq_one_letter_code
_entity_poly.pdbx_strand_id
1 'polypeptide(L)'
;MTAHTVEYIRYRIPEQQSAEFLAAYTRAAAQLAAAEQCIDYELSRCEEDFEHFVLRITWTSTEDHIEGFRKSELFSAFLAEIRPYVGHIEEMRHYKPTTVRGTGGSVPTLYAWAGGAEAFARLTEVFYDKVIEDDVLAPVFAGLAPEHAAHVALWLGEVFGGPAAYSETQGGHGHMVAKHLGKGITEAQRRRWVNLLQDAADEAGLPTDAEFRSAFVAYAEWGTRLAVYFSGPDAKPPAEQPVPKWTWGAAPPFRG
;
A
#
# COMPACT_ATOMS: atom_id res chain seq x y z
N MET A 1 -8.02 5.50 11.08
CA MET A 1 -7.59 6.34 9.94
C MET A 1 -7.30 7.71 10.49
N THR A 2 -6.05 8.18 10.43
CA THR A 2 -5.70 9.57 10.74
C THR A 2 -6.51 10.50 9.83
N ALA A 3 -7.25 11.43 10.42
CA ALA A 3 -8.13 12.34 9.70
C ALA A 3 -7.29 13.47 9.07
N HIS A 4 -6.77 13.22 7.87
CA HIS A 4 -6.11 14.24 7.06
C HIS A 4 -7.14 15.16 6.38
N THR A 5 -6.69 16.34 5.98
CA THR A 5 -7.46 17.32 5.20
C THR A 5 -6.76 17.55 3.86
N VAL A 6 -7.52 17.94 2.85
CA VAL A 6 -6.98 18.30 1.54
C VAL A 6 -7.26 19.77 1.27
N GLU A 7 -6.23 20.56 1.05
CA GLU A 7 -6.34 21.94 0.59
C GLU A 7 -6.28 21.97 -0.94
N TYR A 8 -7.26 22.63 -1.55
CA TYR A 8 -7.23 22.96 -2.98
C TYR A 8 -7.05 24.47 -3.14
N ILE A 9 -6.06 24.83 -3.94
CA ILE A 9 -5.81 26.21 -4.35
C ILE A 9 -5.93 26.29 -5.87
N ARG A 10 -6.91 27.04 -6.36
CA ARG A 10 -7.14 27.27 -7.77
C ARG A 10 -6.56 28.60 -8.19
N TYR A 11 -5.80 28.59 -9.27
CA TYR A 11 -5.23 29.79 -9.87
C TYR A 11 -5.78 29.99 -11.28
N ARG A 12 -5.92 31.26 -11.66
CA ARG A 12 -6.01 31.70 -13.05
C ARG A 12 -4.78 32.53 -13.42
N ILE A 13 -3.77 31.85 -13.97
CA ILE A 13 -2.49 32.42 -14.37
C ILE A 13 -2.52 32.74 -15.86
N PRO A 14 -2.27 33.99 -16.28
CA PRO A 14 -2.13 34.31 -17.70
C PRO A 14 -1.11 33.41 -18.36
N GLU A 15 -1.42 32.92 -19.56
CA GLU A 15 -0.60 31.90 -20.23
C GLU A 15 0.88 32.32 -20.32
N GLN A 16 1.15 33.61 -20.56
CA GLN A 16 2.52 34.15 -20.69
C GLN A 16 3.33 34.07 -19.39
N GLN A 17 2.67 33.98 -18.23
CA GLN A 17 3.29 33.85 -16.90
C GLN A 17 3.41 32.39 -16.43
N SER A 18 2.86 31.42 -17.17
CA SER A 18 2.78 30.02 -16.73
C SER A 18 4.15 29.39 -16.43
N ALA A 19 5.17 29.69 -17.24
CA ALA A 19 6.52 29.16 -17.04
C ALA A 19 7.16 29.71 -15.76
N GLU A 20 7.01 31.01 -15.50
CA GLU A 20 7.53 31.65 -14.29
C GLU A 20 6.79 31.19 -13.04
N PHE A 21 5.47 30.97 -13.15
CA PHE A 21 4.63 30.42 -12.09
C PHE A 21 5.07 29.01 -11.69
N LEU A 22 5.30 28.12 -12.67
CA LEU A 22 5.80 26.77 -12.43
C LEU A 22 7.21 26.79 -11.80
N ALA A 23 8.09 27.68 -12.27
CA ALA A 23 9.42 27.83 -11.68
C ALA A 23 9.36 28.34 -10.23
N ALA A 24 8.46 29.28 -9.92
CA ALA A 24 8.23 29.75 -8.56
C ALA A 24 7.71 28.64 -7.65
N TYR A 25 6.73 27.86 -8.12
CA TYR A 25 6.22 26.72 -7.37
C TYR A 25 7.25 25.61 -7.18
N THR A 26 8.15 25.41 -8.14
CA THR A 26 9.26 24.45 -7.99
C THR A 26 10.19 24.85 -6.83
N ARG A 27 10.47 26.15 -6.66
CA ARG A 27 11.25 26.65 -5.51
C ARG A 27 10.47 26.59 -4.21
N ALA A 28 9.19 26.99 -4.24
CA ALA A 28 8.31 26.98 -3.09
C ALA A 28 8.05 25.55 -2.56
N ALA A 29 8.00 24.55 -3.45
CA ALA A 29 7.77 23.14 -3.14
C ALA A 29 8.82 22.56 -2.17
N ALA A 30 10.05 23.10 -2.14
CA ALA A 30 11.05 22.71 -1.15
C ALA A 30 10.58 22.95 0.29
N GLN A 31 9.79 24.01 0.52
CA GLN A 31 9.27 24.35 1.84
C GLN A 31 8.10 23.45 2.24
N LEU A 32 7.27 23.05 1.27
CA LEU A 32 6.23 22.04 1.48
C LEU A 32 6.85 20.68 1.79
N ALA A 33 7.89 20.27 1.06
CA ALA A 33 8.59 19.00 1.30
C ALA A 33 9.28 18.93 2.68
N ALA A 34 9.69 20.08 3.23
CA ALA A 34 10.32 20.16 4.55
C ALA A 34 9.32 20.25 5.72
N ALA A 35 8.04 20.51 5.44
CA ALA A 35 7.03 20.72 6.47
C ALA A 35 6.47 19.39 6.98
N GLU A 36 6.64 19.11 8.28
CA GLU A 36 6.15 17.87 8.91
C GLU A 36 4.61 17.71 8.83
N GLN A 37 3.88 18.83 8.71
CA GLN A 37 2.43 18.85 8.58
C GLN A 37 1.97 18.53 7.15
N CYS A 38 2.86 18.64 6.15
CA CYS A 38 2.55 18.39 4.74
C CYS A 38 2.75 16.90 4.43
N ILE A 39 1.67 16.18 4.15
CA ILE A 39 1.70 14.76 3.79
C ILE A 39 2.13 14.58 2.33
N ASP A 40 1.49 15.31 1.42
CA ASP A 40 1.82 15.31 -0.02
C ASP A 40 1.33 16.60 -0.68
N TYR A 41 1.81 16.88 -1.89
CA TYR A 41 1.32 17.98 -2.71
C TYR A 41 1.46 17.69 -4.20
N GLU A 42 0.63 18.33 -5.02
CA GLU A 42 0.61 18.21 -6.47
C GLU A 42 0.12 19.52 -7.08
N LEU A 43 0.83 20.06 -8.07
CA LEU A 43 0.36 21.17 -8.90
C LEU A 43 0.04 20.65 -10.30
N SER A 44 -1.24 20.69 -10.67
CA SER A 44 -1.72 20.31 -12.01
C SER A 44 -2.09 21.56 -12.82
N ARG A 45 -1.88 21.48 -14.13
CA ARG A 45 -2.40 22.44 -15.11
C ARG A 45 -3.55 21.78 -15.85
N CYS A 46 -4.65 22.50 -16.08
CA CYS A 46 -5.74 22.02 -16.92
C CYS A 46 -5.26 21.91 -18.38
N GLU A 47 -5.59 20.80 -19.04
CA GLU A 47 -5.23 20.57 -20.44
C GLU A 47 -6.24 21.21 -21.42
N GLU A 48 -7.45 21.53 -20.95
CA GLU A 48 -8.50 22.18 -21.73
C GLU A 48 -8.53 23.71 -21.57
N ASP A 49 -8.04 24.24 -20.44
CA ASP A 49 -7.92 25.66 -20.16
C ASP A 49 -6.55 25.96 -19.53
N PHE A 50 -5.62 26.37 -20.38
CA PHE A 50 -4.21 26.53 -20.05
C PHE A 50 -3.88 27.66 -19.08
N GLU A 51 -4.84 28.50 -18.71
CA GLU A 51 -4.67 29.50 -17.64
C GLU A 51 -4.97 28.92 -16.26
N HIS A 52 -5.59 27.73 -16.18
CA HIS A 52 -5.99 27.15 -14.91
C HIS A 52 -4.95 26.20 -14.34
N PHE A 53 -4.63 26.43 -13.08
CA PHE A 53 -3.82 25.53 -12.26
C PHE A 53 -4.55 25.17 -10.97
N VAL A 54 -4.35 23.95 -10.50
CA VAL A 54 -4.86 23.46 -9.21
C VAL A 54 -3.68 22.92 -8.41
N LEU A 55 -3.39 23.54 -7.27
CA LEU A 55 -2.52 22.97 -6.26
C LEU A 55 -3.37 22.18 -5.27
N ARG A 56 -3.09 20.89 -5.14
CA ARG A 56 -3.62 20.02 -4.10
C ARG A 56 -2.53 19.83 -3.05
N ILE A 57 -2.84 20.05 -1.78
CA ILE A 57 -1.95 19.73 -0.66
C ILE A 57 -2.70 18.88 0.34
N THR A 58 -2.14 17.74 0.73
CA THR A 58 -2.67 16.94 1.84
C THR A 58 -1.95 17.33 3.12
N TRP A 59 -2.71 17.75 4.13
CA TRP A 59 -2.18 18.12 5.44
C TRP A 59 -2.57 17.11 6.51
N THR A 60 -1.76 16.97 7.56
CA THR A 60 -2.06 16.12 8.73
C THR A 60 -3.40 16.49 9.37
N SER A 61 -3.72 17.79 9.44
CA SER A 61 -5.04 18.34 9.74
C SER A 61 -5.13 19.81 9.32
N THR A 62 -6.33 20.39 9.30
CA THR A 62 -6.49 21.83 9.04
C THR A 62 -5.83 22.66 10.15
N GLU A 63 -5.92 22.21 11.40
CA GLU A 63 -5.33 22.91 12.54
C GLU A 63 -3.80 22.92 12.44
N ASP A 64 -3.16 21.77 12.17
CA ASP A 64 -1.71 21.67 12.02
C ASP A 64 -1.18 22.55 10.89
N HIS A 65 -1.92 22.65 9.78
CA HIS A 65 -1.57 23.56 8.69
C HIS A 65 -1.62 25.04 9.14
N ILE A 66 -2.71 25.46 9.78
CA ILE A 66 -2.96 26.87 10.15
C ILE A 66 -2.07 27.32 11.33
N GLU A 67 -1.87 26.46 12.30
CA GLU A 67 -1.12 26.78 13.52
C GLU A 67 0.36 26.41 13.40
N GLY A 68 0.69 25.39 12.61
CA GLY A 68 2.06 24.94 12.34
C GLY A 68 2.66 25.60 11.11
N PHE A 69 2.35 25.09 9.92
CA PHE A 69 3.01 25.53 8.68
C PHE A 69 2.84 27.04 8.43
N ARG A 70 1.61 27.57 8.46
CA ARG A 70 1.29 28.98 8.20
C ARG A 70 1.97 29.99 9.14
N LYS A 71 2.41 29.55 10.32
CA LYS A 71 3.11 30.41 11.30
C LYS A 71 4.62 30.18 11.31
N SER A 72 5.12 29.27 10.49
CA SER A 72 6.53 28.89 10.43
C SER A 72 7.35 29.76 9.47
N GLU A 73 8.68 29.72 9.63
CA GLU A 73 9.62 30.30 8.67
C GLU A 73 9.55 29.65 7.29
N LEU A 74 9.14 28.37 7.21
CA LEU A 74 8.90 27.67 5.94
C LEU A 74 7.80 28.36 5.15
N PHE A 75 6.72 28.81 5.80
CA PHE A 75 5.66 29.57 5.14
C PHE A 75 6.13 30.95 4.71
N SER A 76 6.94 31.63 5.51
CA SER A 76 7.52 32.93 5.11
C SER A 76 8.33 32.80 3.81
N ALA A 77 9.17 31.76 3.70
CA ALA A 77 9.95 31.47 2.49
C ALA A 77 9.06 31.03 1.32
N PHE A 78 8.08 30.15 1.56
CA PHE A 78 7.10 29.73 0.56
C PHE A 78 6.33 30.93 -0.01
N LEU A 79 5.82 31.78 0.87
CA LEU A 79 5.05 32.96 0.50
C LEU A 79 5.89 33.95 -0.29
N ALA A 80 7.19 34.09 0.00
CA ALA A 80 8.07 34.97 -0.77
C ALA A 80 8.11 34.59 -2.26
N GLU A 81 8.13 33.29 -2.57
CA GLU A 81 8.10 32.78 -3.95
C GLU A 81 6.72 32.96 -4.61
N ILE A 82 5.63 32.72 -3.88
CA ILE A 82 4.28 32.68 -4.44
C ILE A 82 3.56 34.03 -4.38
N ARG A 83 4.07 35.00 -3.61
CA ARG A 83 3.47 36.34 -3.44
C ARG A 83 3.04 37.02 -4.74
N PRO A 84 3.82 36.99 -5.84
CA PRO A 84 3.40 37.62 -7.10
C PRO A 84 2.08 37.06 -7.65
N TYR A 85 1.74 35.81 -7.33
CA TYR A 85 0.60 35.09 -7.88
C TYR A 85 -0.62 35.04 -6.95
N VAL A 86 -0.54 35.60 -5.75
CA VAL A 86 -1.66 35.60 -4.78
C VAL A 86 -2.91 36.27 -5.35
N GLY A 87 -2.75 37.31 -6.18
CA GLY A 87 -3.87 37.98 -6.85
C GLY A 87 -4.58 37.13 -7.90
N HIS A 88 -4.00 36.01 -8.31
CA HIS A 88 -4.56 35.08 -9.29
C HIS A 88 -5.29 33.89 -8.65
N ILE A 89 -5.41 33.86 -7.32
CA ILE A 89 -6.10 32.78 -6.60
C ILE A 89 -7.62 32.97 -6.75
N GLU A 90 -8.28 32.00 -7.35
CA GLU A 90 -9.75 31.92 -7.43
C GLU A 90 -10.36 31.15 -6.26
N GLU A 91 -9.60 30.21 -5.69
CA GLU A 91 -10.02 29.40 -4.56
C GLU A 91 -8.84 29.01 -3.68
N MET A 92 -9.02 28.98 -2.36
CA MET A 92 -8.08 28.41 -1.39
C MET A 92 -8.90 27.88 -0.21
N ARG A 93 -9.20 26.57 -0.21
CA ARG A 93 -10.12 25.94 0.77
C ARG A 93 -9.66 24.56 1.18
N HIS A 94 -10.07 24.17 2.39
CA HIS A 94 -9.80 22.86 2.97
C HIS A 94 -11.04 21.95 2.86
N TYR A 95 -10.81 20.70 2.52
CA TYR A 95 -11.83 19.68 2.27
C TYR A 95 -11.51 18.40 3.04
N LYS A 96 -12.54 17.82 3.66
CA LYS A 96 -12.44 16.52 4.31
C LYS A 96 -12.71 15.41 3.30
N PRO A 97 -11.79 14.45 3.09
CA PRO A 97 -12.03 13.28 2.26
C PRO A 97 -13.25 12.48 2.74
N THR A 98 -14.05 12.00 1.78
CA THR A 98 -15.23 11.17 2.08
C THR A 98 -14.88 9.68 1.99
N THR A 99 -15.88 8.83 2.23
CA THR A 99 -15.77 7.38 2.02
C THR A 99 -15.74 6.98 0.55
N VAL A 100 -16.11 7.87 -0.37
CA VAL A 100 -16.08 7.62 -1.81
C VAL A 100 -14.65 7.82 -2.32
N ARG A 101 -13.90 6.72 -2.39
CA ARG A 101 -12.51 6.67 -2.84
C ARG A 101 -12.15 5.26 -3.31
N GLY A 102 -11.17 5.13 -4.18
CA GLY A 102 -10.68 3.85 -4.70
C GLY A 102 -9.37 4.00 -5.47
N THR A 103 -8.81 2.89 -5.91
CA THR A 103 -7.51 2.85 -6.62
C THR A 103 -7.64 2.95 -8.14
N GLY A 104 -8.87 3.08 -8.67
CA GLY A 104 -9.13 2.98 -10.11
C GLY A 104 -8.82 1.58 -10.66
N GLY A 105 -8.82 1.45 -11.99
CA GLY A 105 -8.55 0.19 -12.70
C GLY A 105 -7.34 0.23 -13.63
N SER A 106 -6.54 1.31 -13.59
CA SER A 106 -5.37 1.48 -14.47
C SER A 106 -4.18 0.62 -14.07
N VAL A 107 -4.09 0.23 -12.80
CA VAL A 107 -3.08 -0.70 -12.28
C VAL A 107 -3.79 -2.00 -11.91
N PRO A 108 -3.42 -3.16 -12.48
CA PRO A 108 -4.04 -4.44 -12.12
C PRO A 108 -3.73 -4.80 -10.67
N THR A 109 -4.55 -5.65 -10.05
CA THR A 109 -4.19 -6.22 -8.74
C THR A 109 -3.05 -7.21 -8.89
N LEU A 110 -2.30 -7.47 -7.81
CA LEU A 110 -1.28 -8.53 -7.78
C LEU A 110 -1.90 -9.88 -8.16
N TYR A 111 -3.14 -10.13 -7.74
CA TYR A 111 -3.89 -11.32 -8.11
C TYR A 111 -4.10 -11.45 -9.62
N ALA A 112 -4.59 -10.38 -10.26
CA ALA A 112 -4.82 -10.37 -11.70
C ALA A 112 -3.49 -10.50 -12.46
N TRP A 113 -2.45 -9.78 -12.03
CA TRP A 113 -1.12 -9.84 -12.64
C TRP A 113 -0.47 -11.22 -12.55
N ALA A 114 -0.66 -11.93 -11.42
CA ALA A 114 -0.14 -13.27 -11.23
C ALA A 114 -0.79 -14.33 -12.13
N GLY A 115 -1.95 -14.03 -12.76
CA GLY A 115 -2.75 -15.00 -13.52
C GLY A 115 -3.96 -15.55 -12.76
N GLY A 116 -4.38 -14.90 -11.68
CA GLY A 116 -5.61 -15.22 -10.95
C GLY A 116 -5.58 -16.56 -10.21
N ALA A 117 -6.76 -17.15 -10.00
CA ALA A 117 -6.95 -18.32 -9.14
C ALA A 117 -6.06 -19.50 -9.53
N GLU A 118 -5.93 -19.77 -10.82
CA GLU A 118 -5.13 -20.89 -11.32
C GLU A 118 -3.65 -20.74 -10.95
N ALA A 119 -3.11 -19.52 -10.96
CA ALA A 119 -1.73 -19.27 -10.57
C ALA A 119 -1.49 -19.52 -9.08
N PHE A 120 -2.40 -19.08 -8.21
CA PHE A 120 -2.28 -19.34 -6.77
C PHE A 120 -2.52 -20.80 -6.41
N ALA A 121 -3.41 -21.50 -7.11
CA ALA A 121 -3.60 -22.93 -6.94
C ALA A 121 -2.29 -23.69 -7.24
N ARG A 122 -1.69 -23.44 -8.42
CA ARG A 122 -0.39 -24.03 -8.81
C ARG A 122 0.72 -23.69 -7.81
N LEU A 123 0.82 -22.42 -7.41
CA LEU A 123 1.79 -21.97 -6.40
C LEU A 123 1.69 -22.82 -5.14
N THR A 124 0.48 -22.97 -4.61
CA THR A 124 0.30 -23.68 -3.34
C THR A 124 0.49 -25.19 -3.46
N GLU A 125 0.14 -25.81 -4.59
CA GLU A 125 0.48 -27.22 -4.84
C GLU A 125 2.00 -27.43 -4.80
N VAL A 126 2.74 -26.72 -5.65
CA VAL A 126 4.22 -26.81 -5.70
C VAL A 126 4.84 -26.47 -4.35
N PHE A 127 4.31 -25.48 -3.66
CA PHE A 127 4.80 -25.08 -2.34
C PHE A 127 4.61 -26.17 -1.29
N TYR A 128 3.42 -26.77 -1.20
CA TYR A 128 3.17 -27.79 -0.19
C TYR A 128 3.86 -29.12 -0.49
N ASP A 129 4.06 -29.48 -1.76
CA ASP A 129 4.92 -30.61 -2.15
C ASP A 129 6.34 -30.45 -1.59
N LYS A 130 6.88 -29.22 -1.59
CA LYS A 130 8.19 -28.93 -0.97
C LYS A 130 8.14 -28.93 0.55
N VAL A 131 7.09 -28.37 1.14
CA VAL A 131 6.95 -28.24 2.60
C VAL A 131 6.92 -29.60 3.29
N ILE A 132 6.25 -30.60 2.72
CA ILE A 132 6.16 -31.94 3.31
C ILE A 132 7.47 -32.73 3.24
N GLU A 133 8.36 -32.37 2.30
CA GLU A 133 9.69 -32.97 2.16
C GLU A 133 10.79 -32.21 2.93
N ASP A 134 10.47 -31.05 3.49
CA ASP A 134 11.45 -30.19 4.18
C ASP A 134 11.63 -30.56 5.65
N ASP A 135 12.86 -30.87 6.08
CA ASP A 135 13.18 -31.28 7.45
C ASP A 135 12.75 -30.26 8.53
N VAL A 136 12.72 -28.97 8.21
CA VAL A 136 12.38 -27.90 9.17
C VAL A 136 10.88 -27.70 9.28
N LEU A 137 10.16 -27.80 8.15
CA LEU A 137 8.73 -27.50 8.07
C LEU A 137 7.83 -28.72 8.14
N ALA A 138 8.24 -29.89 7.64
CA ALA A 138 7.43 -31.10 7.64
C ALA A 138 6.85 -31.44 9.03
N PRO A 139 7.59 -31.29 10.15
CA PRO A 139 7.01 -31.49 11.49
C PRO A 139 5.88 -30.52 11.85
N VAL A 140 5.92 -29.26 11.36
CA VAL A 140 4.88 -28.24 11.59
C VAL A 140 3.58 -28.60 10.87
N PHE A 141 3.71 -29.22 9.71
CA PHE A 141 2.60 -29.60 8.83
C PHE A 141 2.24 -31.09 8.94
N ALA A 142 2.71 -31.80 9.96
CA ALA A 142 2.34 -33.19 10.18
C ALA A 142 0.80 -33.34 10.30
N GLY A 143 0.23 -34.26 9.50
CA GLY A 143 -1.22 -34.45 9.44
C GLY A 143 -1.97 -33.37 8.64
N LEU A 144 -1.29 -32.73 7.67
CA LEU A 144 -1.88 -31.74 6.78
C LEU A 144 -3.16 -32.29 6.11
N ALA A 145 -4.25 -31.52 6.20
CA ALA A 145 -5.47 -31.86 5.49
C ALA A 145 -5.28 -31.71 3.97
N PRO A 146 -5.87 -32.60 3.13
CA PRO A 146 -5.72 -32.52 1.67
C PRO A 146 -6.12 -31.16 1.07
N GLU A 147 -7.08 -30.47 1.69
CA GLU A 147 -7.62 -29.19 1.21
C GLU A 147 -6.76 -27.98 1.62
N HIS A 148 -5.70 -28.18 2.41
CA HIS A 148 -4.93 -27.08 2.99
C HIS A 148 -4.31 -26.17 1.93
N ALA A 149 -3.73 -26.73 0.86
CA ALA A 149 -3.16 -25.96 -0.23
C ALA A 149 -4.22 -25.07 -0.90
N ALA A 150 -5.40 -25.64 -1.19
CA ALA A 150 -6.51 -24.90 -1.79
C ALA A 150 -6.99 -23.75 -0.88
N HIS A 151 -7.08 -23.96 0.44
CA HIS A 151 -7.46 -22.90 1.37
C HIS A 151 -6.42 -21.77 1.43
N VAL A 152 -5.13 -22.10 1.35
CA VAL A 152 -4.06 -21.10 1.30
C VAL A 152 -4.09 -20.34 -0.03
N ALA A 153 -4.43 -20.98 -1.15
CA ALA A 153 -4.60 -20.32 -2.43
C ALA A 153 -5.73 -19.27 -2.39
N LEU A 154 -6.87 -19.62 -1.76
CA LEU A 154 -7.97 -18.68 -1.56
C LEU A 154 -7.54 -17.49 -0.69
N TRP A 155 -6.80 -17.76 0.40
CA TRP A 155 -6.29 -16.71 1.28
C TRP A 155 -5.37 -15.74 0.54
N LEU A 156 -4.33 -16.26 -0.12
CA LEU A 156 -3.38 -15.44 -0.89
C LEU A 156 -4.10 -14.67 -2.00
N GLY A 157 -5.01 -15.34 -2.71
CA GLY A 157 -5.77 -14.72 -3.78
C GLY A 157 -6.60 -13.52 -3.30
N GLU A 158 -7.32 -13.67 -2.18
CA GLU A 158 -8.09 -12.58 -1.59
C GLU A 158 -7.20 -11.43 -1.09
N VAL A 159 -6.08 -11.76 -0.46
CA VAL A 159 -5.12 -10.77 0.04
C VAL A 159 -4.56 -9.91 -1.10
N PHE A 160 -4.18 -10.55 -2.21
CA PHE A 160 -3.59 -9.89 -3.38
C PHE A 160 -4.61 -9.20 -4.30
N GLY A 161 -5.85 -9.01 -3.82
CA GLY A 161 -6.88 -8.24 -4.52
C GLY A 161 -7.77 -9.06 -5.45
N GLY A 162 -7.81 -10.38 -5.27
CA GLY A 162 -8.81 -11.25 -5.87
C GLY A 162 -10.17 -11.22 -5.13
N PRO A 163 -11.12 -12.08 -5.54
CA PRO A 163 -12.44 -12.21 -4.90
C PRO A 163 -12.35 -12.52 -3.41
N ALA A 164 -13.41 -12.22 -2.65
CA ALA A 164 -13.50 -12.47 -1.20
C ALA A 164 -13.75 -13.95 -0.84
N ALA A 165 -13.26 -14.87 -1.67
CA ALA A 165 -13.63 -16.29 -1.59
C ALA A 165 -13.17 -16.97 -0.29
N TYR A 166 -12.05 -16.54 0.31
CA TYR A 166 -11.62 -17.08 1.59
C TYR A 166 -12.52 -16.57 2.72
N SER A 167 -12.83 -15.28 2.73
CA SER A 167 -13.77 -14.68 3.69
C SER A 167 -15.13 -15.36 3.63
N GLU A 168 -15.67 -15.55 2.42
CA GLU A 168 -16.99 -16.13 2.20
C GLU A 168 -17.08 -17.63 2.55
N THR A 169 -16.01 -18.39 2.30
CA THR A 169 -16.06 -19.87 2.45
C THR A 169 -15.35 -20.41 3.69
N GLN A 170 -14.34 -19.69 4.21
CA GLN A 170 -13.50 -20.14 5.33
C GLN A 170 -13.68 -19.29 6.59
N GLY A 171 -14.38 -18.14 6.54
CA GLY A 171 -14.60 -17.28 7.70
C GLY A 171 -13.53 -16.21 7.94
N GLY A 172 -12.74 -15.89 6.91
CA GLY A 172 -11.91 -14.69 6.87
C GLY A 172 -10.75 -14.65 7.86
N HIS A 173 -10.27 -13.45 8.17
CA HIS A 173 -9.06 -13.24 8.97
C HIS A 173 -9.08 -13.96 10.32
N GLY A 174 -10.20 -13.94 11.03
CA GLY A 174 -10.35 -14.62 12.32
C GLY A 174 -10.10 -16.14 12.22
N HIS A 175 -10.62 -16.79 11.18
CA HIS A 175 -10.37 -18.20 10.93
C HIS A 175 -8.89 -18.48 10.63
N MET A 176 -8.26 -17.66 9.78
CA MET A 176 -6.84 -17.84 9.45
C MET A 176 -5.95 -17.76 10.69
N VAL A 177 -6.17 -16.76 11.55
CA VAL A 177 -5.42 -16.61 12.80
C VAL A 177 -5.65 -17.78 13.75
N ALA A 178 -6.89 -18.27 13.88
CA ALA A 178 -7.20 -19.42 14.71
C ALA A 178 -6.43 -20.69 14.30
N LYS A 179 -6.10 -20.86 13.01
CA LYS A 179 -5.28 -22.00 12.53
C LYS A 179 -3.82 -21.94 12.96
N HIS A 180 -3.33 -20.77 13.39
CA HIS A 180 -1.95 -20.56 13.80
C HIS A 180 -1.77 -20.59 15.33
N LEU A 181 -2.84 -20.40 16.11
CA LEU A 181 -2.78 -20.38 17.58
C LEU A 181 -2.14 -21.65 18.15
N GLY A 182 -1.22 -21.48 19.10
CA GLY A 182 -0.59 -22.58 19.84
C GLY A 182 0.37 -23.44 19.02
N LYS A 183 0.69 -23.05 17.77
CA LYS A 183 1.63 -23.79 16.91
C LYS A 183 3.10 -23.59 17.27
N GLY A 184 3.44 -22.57 18.07
CA GLY A 184 4.82 -22.32 18.50
C GLY A 184 5.80 -22.15 17.35
N ILE A 185 5.40 -21.44 16.29
CA ILE A 185 6.20 -21.26 15.07
C ILE A 185 7.46 -20.46 15.41
N THR A 186 8.61 -21.04 15.08
CA THR A 186 9.92 -20.41 15.32
C THR A 186 10.35 -19.50 14.16
N GLU A 187 11.28 -18.58 14.40
CA GLU A 187 11.85 -17.75 13.33
C GLU A 187 12.58 -18.57 12.25
N ALA A 188 13.18 -19.71 12.62
CA ALA A 188 13.82 -20.60 11.65
C ALA A 188 12.79 -21.20 10.68
N GLN A 189 11.67 -21.69 11.21
CA GLN A 189 10.55 -22.19 10.41
C GLN A 189 9.95 -21.07 9.55
N ARG A 190 9.71 -19.88 10.13
CA ARG A 190 9.19 -18.73 9.41
C ARG A 190 10.03 -18.38 8.18
N ARG A 191 11.35 -18.23 8.36
CA ARG A 191 12.27 -17.90 7.26
C ARG A 191 12.32 -19.02 6.21
N ARG A 192 12.33 -20.28 6.65
CA ARG A 192 12.34 -21.41 5.71
C ARG A 192 11.06 -21.46 4.87
N TRP A 193 9.92 -21.16 5.48
CA TRP A 193 8.63 -21.06 4.80
C TRP A 193 8.66 -19.97 3.72
N VAL A 194 9.18 -18.78 4.04
CA VAL A 194 9.31 -17.67 3.08
C VAL A 194 10.25 -18.02 1.92
N ASN A 195 11.35 -18.72 2.18
CA ASN A 195 12.27 -19.16 1.12
C ASN A 195 11.61 -20.18 0.20
N LEU A 196 10.99 -21.23 0.75
CA LEU A 196 10.31 -22.24 -0.08
C LEU A 196 9.13 -21.66 -0.87
N LEU A 197 8.43 -20.66 -0.34
CA LEU A 197 7.36 -20.00 -1.07
C LEU A 197 7.90 -19.25 -2.29
N GLN A 198 9.07 -18.62 -2.16
CA GLN A 198 9.73 -17.94 -3.28
C GLN A 198 10.20 -18.96 -4.33
N ASP A 199 10.87 -20.04 -3.92
CA ASP A 199 11.29 -21.11 -4.83
C ASP A 199 10.08 -21.72 -5.57
N ALA A 200 8.98 -21.98 -4.85
CA ALA A 200 7.74 -22.46 -5.42
C ALA A 200 7.09 -21.45 -6.38
N ALA A 201 7.25 -20.15 -6.15
CA ALA A 201 6.73 -19.12 -7.03
C ALA A 201 7.50 -19.02 -8.35
N ASP A 202 8.78 -19.38 -8.38
CA ASP A 202 9.52 -19.54 -9.64
C ASP A 202 9.04 -20.78 -10.39
N GLU A 203 8.93 -21.92 -9.72
CA GLU A 203 8.53 -23.20 -10.34
C GLU A 203 7.07 -23.21 -10.81
N ALA A 204 6.16 -22.56 -10.09
CA ALA A 204 4.75 -22.43 -10.47
C ALA A 204 4.50 -21.43 -11.61
N GLY A 205 5.56 -20.75 -12.07
CA GLY A 205 5.50 -19.78 -13.17
C GLY A 205 4.80 -18.48 -12.81
N LEU A 206 4.92 -18.01 -11.57
CA LEU A 206 4.47 -16.65 -11.22
C LEU A 206 5.38 -15.60 -11.87
N PRO A 207 4.89 -14.36 -12.07
CA PRO A 207 5.68 -13.28 -12.68
C PRO A 207 7.00 -13.03 -11.96
N THR A 208 8.06 -12.80 -12.74
CA THR A 208 9.43 -12.58 -12.25
C THR A 208 9.87 -11.12 -12.32
N ASP A 209 8.99 -10.21 -12.76
CA ASP A 209 9.28 -8.77 -12.77
C ASP A 209 9.53 -8.24 -11.35
N ALA A 210 10.37 -7.21 -11.24
CA ALA A 210 10.84 -6.70 -9.96
C ALA A 210 9.70 -6.10 -9.13
N GLU A 211 8.74 -5.47 -9.80
CA GLU A 211 7.54 -4.90 -9.23
C GLU A 211 6.71 -5.98 -8.52
N PHE A 212 6.42 -7.09 -9.21
CA PHE A 212 5.61 -8.17 -8.63
C PHE A 212 6.38 -8.90 -7.53
N ARG A 213 7.63 -9.28 -7.79
CA ARG A 213 8.44 -10.05 -6.84
C ARG A 213 8.68 -9.28 -5.54
N SER A 214 8.96 -7.97 -5.63
CA SER A 214 9.14 -7.14 -4.44
C SER A 214 7.86 -7.07 -3.59
N ALA A 215 6.70 -6.84 -4.21
CA ALA A 215 5.43 -6.78 -3.50
C ALA A 215 5.03 -8.14 -2.90
N PHE A 216 5.21 -9.23 -3.64
CA PHE A 216 4.92 -10.60 -3.19
C PHE A 216 5.77 -10.99 -1.97
N VAL A 217 7.09 -10.76 -2.03
CA VAL A 217 8.01 -11.07 -0.93
C VAL A 217 7.75 -10.18 0.29
N ALA A 218 7.46 -8.89 0.09
CA ALA A 218 7.12 -8.00 1.19
C ALA A 218 5.88 -8.47 1.95
N TYR A 219 4.85 -8.97 1.24
CA TYR A 219 3.70 -9.59 1.88
C TYR A 219 4.08 -10.86 2.65
N ALA A 220 4.81 -11.78 2.00
CA ALA A 220 5.19 -13.04 2.63
C ALA A 220 6.00 -12.80 3.93
N GLU A 221 6.91 -11.82 3.92
CA GLU A 221 7.66 -11.41 5.10
C GLU A 221 6.74 -10.81 6.19
N TRP A 222 5.87 -9.87 5.83
CA TRP A 222 4.95 -9.24 6.78
C TRP A 222 3.96 -10.24 7.38
N GLY A 223 3.30 -11.05 6.55
CA GLY A 223 2.27 -12.00 6.95
C GLY A 223 2.81 -13.12 7.83
N THR A 224 4.00 -13.64 7.52
CA THR A 224 4.59 -14.71 8.33
C THR A 224 5.07 -14.23 9.71
N ARG A 225 5.38 -12.94 9.89
CA ARG A 225 5.63 -12.37 11.22
C ARG A 225 4.37 -12.35 12.09
N LEU A 226 3.21 -12.11 11.49
CA LEU A 226 1.93 -12.25 12.20
C LEU A 226 1.67 -13.71 12.57
N ALA A 227 1.98 -14.66 11.69
CA ALA A 227 1.87 -16.08 12.00
C ALA A 227 2.73 -16.48 13.22
N VAL A 228 3.99 -15.99 13.31
CA VAL A 228 4.83 -16.19 14.50
C VAL A 228 4.17 -15.59 15.74
N TYR A 229 3.76 -14.31 15.67
CA TYR A 229 3.10 -13.62 16.78
C TYR A 229 1.88 -14.39 17.30
N PHE A 230 0.98 -14.79 16.41
CA PHE A 230 -0.25 -15.51 16.78
C PHE A 230 0.00 -16.96 17.20
N SER A 231 1.14 -17.56 16.85
CA SER A 231 1.44 -18.93 17.27
C SER A 231 1.96 -19.07 18.70
N GLY A 232 2.29 -17.96 19.36
CA GLY A 232 2.85 -17.94 20.71
C GLY A 232 1.89 -18.44 21.80
N PRO A 233 2.41 -18.85 22.97
CA PRO A 233 1.62 -19.44 24.05
C PRO A 233 0.59 -18.47 24.67
N ASP A 234 0.87 -17.17 24.64
CA ASP A 234 0.02 -16.12 25.21
C ASP A 234 -0.75 -15.34 24.13
N ALA A 235 -0.78 -15.84 22.89
CA ALA A 235 -1.45 -15.18 21.79
C ALA A 235 -2.95 -15.09 22.05
N LYS A 236 -3.50 -13.88 21.90
CA LYS A 236 -4.94 -13.64 22.02
C LYS A 236 -5.57 -13.57 20.63
N PRO A 237 -6.80 -14.07 20.46
CA PRO A 237 -7.56 -13.84 19.23
C PRO A 237 -7.63 -12.33 18.94
N PRO A 238 -7.36 -11.91 17.69
CA PRO A 238 -7.48 -10.52 17.33
C PRO A 238 -8.95 -10.09 17.38
N ALA A 239 -9.18 -8.79 17.56
CA ALA A 239 -10.50 -8.21 17.27
C ALA A 239 -10.89 -8.50 15.82
N GLU A 240 -12.20 -8.55 15.55
CA GLU A 240 -12.72 -8.77 14.20
C GLU A 240 -12.15 -7.74 13.23
N GLN A 241 -11.51 -8.24 12.18
CA GLN A 241 -10.78 -7.46 11.19
C GLN A 241 -10.99 -8.09 9.83
N PRO A 242 -11.04 -7.30 8.75
CA PRO A 242 -11.12 -7.84 7.40
C PRO A 242 -9.81 -8.56 7.03
N VAL A 243 -9.87 -9.40 6.00
CA VAL A 243 -8.66 -9.92 5.36
C VAL A 243 -7.79 -8.76 4.89
N PRO A 244 -6.48 -8.75 5.19
CA PRO A 244 -5.59 -7.68 4.78
C PRO A 244 -5.56 -7.60 3.25
N LYS A 245 -5.59 -6.38 2.71
CA LYS A 245 -5.41 -6.14 1.28
C LYS A 245 -3.98 -5.68 1.04
N TRP A 246 -3.23 -6.50 0.31
CA TRP A 246 -1.87 -6.19 -0.07
C TRP A 246 -1.84 -5.74 -1.53
N THR A 247 -1.17 -4.62 -1.77
CA THR A 247 -1.03 -4.02 -3.09
C THR A 247 0.46 -3.87 -3.42
N TRP A 248 0.80 -3.27 -4.54
CA TRP A 248 2.17 -3.13 -5.05
C TRP A 248 3.17 -2.33 -4.18
N GLY A 249 2.80 -1.81 -2.99
CA GLY A 249 3.63 -0.87 -2.23
C GLY A 249 5.04 -1.42 -1.89
N ALA A 250 6.11 -0.63 -1.67
CA ALA A 250 6.35 0.79 -1.94
C ALA A 250 7.76 0.91 -2.57
N ALA A 251 7.83 1.03 -3.90
CA ALA A 251 9.04 1.52 -4.55
C ALA A 251 8.66 2.24 -5.85
N PRO A 252 8.95 3.55 -5.99
CA PRO A 252 9.23 4.11 -7.30
C PRO A 252 10.58 3.55 -7.81
N PRO A 253 10.71 3.26 -9.12
CA PRO A 253 11.91 2.67 -9.72
C PRO A 253 13.19 3.52 -9.57
N PHE A 254 14.33 2.83 -9.49
CA PHE A 254 15.67 3.41 -9.59
C PHE A 254 15.86 4.09 -10.97
N ARG A 255 16.36 5.33 -11.00
CA ARG A 255 16.41 6.19 -12.21
C ARG A 255 17.70 6.03 -13.05
N GLY A 256 18.25 4.82 -13.10
CA GLY A 256 19.47 4.52 -13.85
C GLY A 256 20.75 4.87 -13.10
#